data_AF-A0A8H9H8Z2-F1
#
_entry.id   AF-A0A8H9H8Z2-F1
#
_cell.length_a   1.000
_cell.length_b   1.000
_cell.length_c   1.000
_cell.angle_alpha   90.00
_cell.angle_beta   90.00
_cell.angle_gamma   90.00
#
_symmetry.space_group_name_H-M   'P 1'
#
loop_
_entity.id
_entity.type
_entity.pdbx_description
1 polymer ?
#
loop_
_entity_poly.entity_id
_entity_poly.type
_entity_poly.pdbx_seq_one_letter_code
_entity_poly.pdbx_strand_id
1 'polypeptide(L)'
;MTSQVEARVKEQYGQAEIRLDFTLPEATTFIKGGRLLVKDGSYETPLSDKGTGMQRAVTLALIQVYSQLQHEAKEHAPLTLLLDEPETWLHPRAQLQLSEALVRIAENEQLFLITHSPYMLRSYRPEGHRLLVFSRGDGAPKIHDSNDLGVLSGGYPSWGEITYFAFGIPSPEFHDELWGEAYRLAGCRSAKKFDSFLKDAHHLPPIKEWRRDDIQACKPQCVTLPYYIRNSIHHPENSCNAPYEQDELKVSTEILLEVLQTLRKTDSASGVAVNK
;
A
#
# COMPACT_ATOMS: atom_id res chain seq x y z
N MET A 1 9.48 34.71 41.32
CA MET A 1 8.01 34.90 41.34
C MET A 1 7.46 34.65 42.74
N THR A 2 7.74 33.49 43.34
CA THR A 2 7.38 33.14 44.73
C THR A 2 7.76 34.21 45.76
N SER A 3 9.00 34.69 45.72
CA SER A 3 9.51 35.73 46.63
C SER A 3 8.84 37.11 46.47
N GLN A 4 8.30 37.44 45.29
CA GLN A 4 7.53 38.68 45.10
C GLN A 4 6.11 38.54 45.65
N VAL A 5 5.51 37.35 45.55
CA VAL A 5 4.18 37.05 46.09
C VAL A 5 4.25 36.99 47.62
N GLU A 6 5.27 36.34 48.19
CA GLU A 6 5.51 36.31 49.64
C GLU A 6 5.69 37.70 50.24
N ALA A 7 6.45 38.58 49.57
CA ALA A 7 6.64 39.96 50.03
C ALA A 7 5.30 40.72 50.13
N ARG A 8 4.39 40.52 49.16
CA ARG A 8 3.08 41.19 49.13
C ARG A 8 2.09 40.60 50.14
N VAL A 9 2.11 39.29 50.34
CA VAL A 9 1.27 38.63 51.36
C VAL A 9 1.74 39.02 52.77
N LYS A 10 3.06 39.12 52.97
CA LYS A 10 3.66 39.57 54.24
C LYS A 10 3.23 40.99 54.62
N GLU A 11 3.17 41.88 53.64
CA GLU A 11 2.77 43.28 53.82
C GLU A 11 1.29 43.42 54.20
N GLN A 12 0.43 42.55 53.68
CA GLN A 12 -1.03 42.65 53.87
C GLN A 12 -1.57 41.82 55.05
N TYR A 13 -0.92 40.70 55.39
CA TYR A 13 -1.48 39.72 56.32
C TYR A 13 -0.49 39.15 57.36
N GLY A 14 0.77 39.63 57.39
CA GLY A 14 1.80 39.16 58.34
C GLY A 14 2.62 37.97 57.83
N GLN A 15 3.49 37.39 58.67
CA GLN A 15 4.39 36.30 58.23
C GLN A 15 3.61 35.07 57.74
N ALA A 16 3.77 34.76 56.45
CA ALA A 16 3.28 33.55 55.80
C ALA A 16 4.38 32.99 54.88
N GLU A 17 4.54 31.68 54.87
CA GLU A 17 5.48 30.95 54.00
C GLU A 17 4.70 30.38 52.81
N ILE A 18 5.10 30.74 51.58
CA ILE A 18 4.35 30.36 50.37
C ILE A 18 5.19 29.37 49.57
N ARG A 19 4.74 28.12 49.56
CA ARG A 19 5.28 27.09 48.69
C ARG A 19 4.43 26.96 47.44
N LEU A 20 5.01 27.26 46.28
CA LEU A 20 4.38 26.93 45.00
C LEU A 20 4.73 25.49 44.65
N ASP A 21 3.73 24.61 44.74
CA ASP A 21 3.84 23.21 44.37
C ASP A 21 3.20 23.02 42.99
N PHE A 22 4.03 22.91 41.96
CA PHE A 22 3.58 22.66 40.60
C PHE A 22 3.69 21.17 40.31
N THR A 23 2.55 20.50 40.16
CA THR A 23 2.49 19.16 39.57
C THR A 23 2.52 19.27 38.04
N LEU A 24 2.98 18.21 37.36
CA LEU A 24 2.86 18.14 35.90
C LEU A 24 1.39 18.30 35.53
N PRO A 25 1.04 19.22 34.61
CA PRO A 25 -0.36 19.47 34.27
C PRO A 25 -0.99 18.23 33.65
N GLU A 26 -2.29 18.03 33.91
CA GLU A 26 -3.06 16.96 33.29
C GLU A 26 -2.94 17.01 31.75
N ALA A 27 -2.94 15.85 31.09
CA ALA A 27 -2.78 15.75 29.63
C ALA A 27 -3.76 16.64 28.85
N THR A 28 -4.98 16.82 29.36
CA THR A 28 -6.02 17.71 28.81
C THR A 28 -5.63 19.20 28.89
N THR A 29 -4.90 19.59 29.93
CA THR A 29 -4.37 20.95 30.13
C THR A 29 -3.14 21.19 29.25
N PHE A 30 -2.31 20.16 29.05
CA PHE A 30 -1.19 20.19 28.11
C PHE A 30 -1.65 20.34 26.66
N ILE A 31 -2.66 19.57 26.22
CA ILE A 31 -3.21 19.62 24.86
C ILE A 31 -3.86 20.98 24.57
N LYS A 32 -4.54 21.60 25.56
CA LYS A 32 -5.18 22.92 25.39
C LYS A 32 -4.21 24.10 25.46
N GLY A 33 -3.02 23.92 26.04
CA GLY A 33 -2.01 24.97 26.22
C GLY A 33 -0.77 24.88 25.33
N GLY A 34 -0.54 23.73 24.68
CA GLY A 34 0.65 23.48 23.89
C GLY A 34 0.61 24.15 22.50
N ARG A 35 1.62 24.96 22.19
CA ARG A 35 1.92 25.38 20.82
C ARG A 35 3.20 24.72 20.37
N LEU A 36 3.13 23.98 19.26
CA LEU A 36 4.30 23.42 18.62
C LEU A 36 4.98 24.52 17.80
N LEU A 37 6.22 24.85 18.13
CA LEU A 37 7.03 25.84 17.41
C LEU A 37 8.06 25.10 16.57
N VAL A 38 8.24 25.54 15.32
CA VAL A 38 9.28 25.01 14.42
C VAL A 38 10.25 26.13 14.08
N LYS A 39 11.52 25.86 14.34
CA LYS A 39 12.64 26.69 13.91
C LYS A 39 13.15 26.18 12.58
N ASP A 40 12.90 26.95 11.53
CA ASP A 40 13.41 26.70 10.18
C ASP A 40 14.19 27.94 9.76
N GLY A 41 15.52 27.83 9.80
CA GLY A 41 16.44 28.97 9.69
C GLY A 41 16.51 29.82 10.97
N SER A 42 16.40 31.15 10.81
CA SER A 42 16.67 32.12 11.89
C SER A 42 15.48 32.40 12.81
N TYR A 43 14.26 32.00 12.44
CA TYR A 43 13.03 32.38 13.15
C TYR A 43 12.26 31.15 13.62
N GLU A 44 11.75 31.23 14.85
CA GLU A 44 10.76 30.29 15.38
C GLU A 44 9.36 30.78 15.04
N THR A 45 8.53 29.88 14.55
CA THR A 45 7.14 30.17 14.18
C THR A 45 6.25 29.01 14.60
N PRO A 46 4.97 29.25 14.93
CA PRO A 46 4.01 28.18 15.17
C PRO A 46 3.93 27.20 14.00
N LEU A 47 3.77 25.91 14.30
CA LEU A 47 3.60 24.86 13.30
C LEU A 47 2.38 25.13 12.41
N SER A 48 1.31 25.69 12.99
CA SER A 48 0.10 26.12 12.26
C SER A 48 0.37 27.10 11.13
N ASP A 49 1.47 27.85 11.22
CA ASP A 49 1.83 28.90 10.27
C ASP A 49 2.82 28.39 9.21
N LYS A 50 3.27 27.13 9.33
CA LYS A 50 4.10 26.46 8.33
C LYS A 50 3.24 25.86 7.22
N GLY A 51 3.85 25.62 6.06
CA GLY A 51 3.21 24.91 4.97
C GLY A 51 2.76 23.50 5.38
N THR A 52 1.70 23.00 4.72
CA THR A 52 1.05 21.71 5.02
C THR A 52 2.02 20.53 5.05
N GLY A 53 3.06 20.53 4.21
CA GLY A 53 4.10 19.50 4.23
C GLY A 53 4.88 19.44 5.55
N MET A 54 5.25 20.58 6.13
CA MET A 54 5.95 20.63 7.42
C MET A 54 5.01 20.23 8.57
N GLN A 55 3.77 20.72 8.55
CA GLN A 55 2.75 20.32 9.52
C GLN A 55 2.61 18.79 9.57
N ARG A 56 2.42 18.17 8.41
CA ARG A 56 2.28 16.71 8.28
C ARG A 56 3.55 15.96 8.64
N ALA A 57 4.74 16.47 8.31
CA ALA A 57 6.00 15.84 8.69
C ALA A 57 6.20 15.83 10.21
N VAL A 58 5.85 16.92 10.91
CA VAL A 58 5.87 16.93 12.38
C VAL A 58 4.80 15.99 12.94
N THR A 59 3.58 15.98 12.40
CA THR A 59 2.55 15.02 12.79
C THR A 59 3.02 13.57 12.61
N LEU A 60 3.67 13.26 11.48
CA LEU A 60 4.28 11.95 11.23
C LEU A 60 5.34 11.61 12.28
N ALA A 61 6.24 12.55 12.60
CA ALA A 61 7.24 12.34 13.63
C ALA A 61 6.62 12.07 15.01
N LEU A 62 5.55 12.79 15.36
CA LEU A 62 4.80 12.55 16.60
C LEU A 62 4.14 11.17 16.61
N ILE A 63 3.51 10.75 15.51
CA ILE A 63 2.93 9.41 15.34
C ILE A 63 4.02 8.33 15.47
N GLN A 64 5.19 8.55 14.86
CA GLN A 64 6.33 7.63 14.95
C GLN A 64 6.90 7.54 16.37
N VAL A 65 7.04 8.67 17.07
CA VAL A 65 7.47 8.69 18.48
C VAL A 65 6.43 8.01 19.36
N TYR A 66 5.14 8.29 19.14
CA TYR A 66 4.05 7.62 19.84
C TYR A 66 4.10 6.09 19.64
N SER A 67 4.31 5.64 18.41
CA SER A 67 4.49 4.21 18.07
C SER A 67 5.63 3.56 18.87
N GLN A 68 6.75 4.27 19.04
CA GLN A 68 7.90 3.77 19.80
C GLN A 68 7.60 3.68 21.31
N LEU A 69 6.96 4.71 21.87
CA LEU A 69 6.66 4.78 23.31
C LEU A 69 5.60 3.77 23.76
N GLN A 70 4.60 3.49 22.92
CA GLN A 70 3.57 2.48 23.19
C GLN A 70 4.14 1.07 23.41
N HIS A 71 5.29 0.75 22.82
CA HIS A 71 5.94 -0.54 23.03
C HIS A 71 6.47 -0.72 24.47
N GLU A 72 6.65 0.36 25.24
CA GLU A 72 7.28 0.35 26.56
C GLU A 72 6.26 0.47 27.73
N ALA A 73 5.04 0.95 27.49
CA ALA A 73 4.07 1.26 28.55
C ALA A 73 2.71 0.57 28.34
N LYS A 74 2.49 -0.58 29.01
CA LYS A 74 1.28 -1.42 28.91
C LYS A 74 0.02 -0.90 29.64
N GLU A 75 0.01 0.34 30.15
CA GLU A 75 -1.04 0.80 31.08
C GLU A 75 -2.08 1.79 30.52
N HIS A 76 -2.17 2.00 29.22
CA HIS A 76 -3.14 2.95 28.66
C HIS A 76 -4.35 2.27 28.01
N ALA A 77 -5.51 2.93 28.12
CA ALA A 77 -6.76 2.51 27.48
C ALA A 77 -6.59 2.41 25.96
N PRO A 78 -7.27 1.46 25.29
CA PRO A 78 -7.13 1.26 23.84
C PRO A 78 -7.50 2.53 23.08
N LEU A 79 -6.57 3.02 22.25
CA LEU A 79 -6.74 4.15 21.36
C LEU A 79 -7.31 3.67 20.02
N THR A 80 -8.28 4.40 19.49
CA THR A 80 -8.74 4.23 18.11
C THR A 80 -8.30 5.41 17.27
N LEU A 81 -7.56 5.15 16.20
CA LEU A 81 -7.07 6.13 15.25
C LEU A 81 -7.89 6.07 13.97
N LEU A 82 -8.36 7.23 13.49
CA LEU A 82 -9.05 7.38 12.23
C LEU A 82 -8.28 8.41 11.40
N LEU A 83 -7.63 7.95 10.34
CA LEU A 83 -6.79 8.77 9.48
C LEU A 83 -7.39 8.87 8.08
N ASP A 84 -7.65 10.10 7.66
CA ASP A 84 -8.16 10.42 6.32
C ASP A 84 -7.04 11.06 5.49
N GLU A 85 -6.59 10.33 4.46
CA GLU A 85 -5.49 10.69 3.56
C GLU A 85 -4.26 11.30 4.26
N PRO A 86 -3.67 10.61 5.26
CA PRO A 86 -2.50 11.14 5.97
C PRO A 86 -1.27 11.32 5.05
N GLU A 87 -1.26 10.65 3.90
CA GLU A 87 -0.23 10.76 2.87
C GLU A 87 -0.26 12.05 2.04
N THR A 88 -1.37 12.79 2.04
CA THR A 88 -1.52 13.94 1.13
C THR A 88 -0.39 14.96 1.35
N TRP A 89 0.26 15.40 0.27
CA TRP A 89 1.47 16.24 0.27
C TRP A 89 2.78 15.61 0.80
N LEU A 90 2.80 14.32 1.14
CA LEU A 90 4.04 13.61 1.47
C LEU A 90 4.72 13.06 0.23
N HIS A 91 6.05 13.17 0.17
CA HIS A 91 6.85 12.49 -0.83
C HIS A 91 6.66 10.95 -0.72
N PRO A 92 6.66 10.17 -1.82
CA PRO A 92 6.43 8.72 -1.77
C PRO A 92 7.27 7.96 -0.72
N ARG A 93 8.55 8.35 -0.55
CA ARG A 93 9.41 7.77 0.50
C ARG A 93 8.88 8.02 1.93
N ALA A 94 8.29 9.17 2.20
CA ALA A 94 7.68 9.48 3.48
C ALA A 94 6.35 8.73 3.67
N GLN A 95 5.61 8.48 2.59
CA GLN A 95 4.39 7.66 2.64
C GLN A 95 4.71 6.21 3.03
N LEU A 96 5.80 5.64 2.49
CA LEU A 96 6.27 4.31 2.89
C LEU A 96 6.64 4.27 4.39
N GLN A 97 7.37 5.28 4.88
CA GLN A 97 7.73 5.38 6.30
C GLN A 97 6.50 5.56 7.21
N LEU A 98 5.50 6.30 6.75
CA LEU A 98 4.23 6.46 7.44
C LEU A 98 3.48 5.13 7.50
N SER A 99 3.35 4.42 6.37
CA SER A 99 2.74 3.09 6.28
C SER A 99 3.35 2.12 7.30
N GLU A 100 4.68 2.03 7.37
CA GLU A 100 5.37 1.18 8.33
C GLU A 100 5.11 1.57 9.79
N ALA A 101 5.10 2.86 10.09
CA ALA A 101 4.82 3.36 11.44
C ALA A 101 3.37 3.06 11.86
N LEU A 102 2.41 3.23 10.94
CA LEU A 102 1.00 2.96 11.19
C LEU A 102 0.74 1.46 11.43
N VAL A 103 1.40 0.57 10.68
CA VAL A 103 1.29 -0.88 10.92
C VAL A 103 1.81 -1.26 12.31
N ARG A 104 2.91 -0.65 12.78
CA ARG A 104 3.41 -0.89 14.15
C ARG A 104 2.45 -0.40 15.22
N ILE A 105 1.80 0.74 15.00
CA ILE A 105 0.76 1.23 15.92
C ILE A 105 -0.43 0.27 15.93
N ALA A 106 -0.82 -0.24 14.76
CA ALA A 106 -1.94 -1.16 14.61
C ALA A 106 -1.72 -2.53 15.30
N GLU A 107 -0.50 -2.85 15.74
CA GLU A 107 -0.24 -4.05 16.56
C GLU A 107 -0.90 -3.98 17.94
N ASN A 108 -1.09 -2.77 18.49
CA ASN A 108 -1.64 -2.57 19.83
C ASN A 108 -2.92 -1.71 19.83
N GLU A 109 -3.16 -0.94 18.77
CA GLU A 109 -4.24 0.04 18.68
C GLU A 109 -5.14 -0.23 17.47
N GLN A 110 -6.41 0.20 17.53
CA GLN A 110 -7.30 0.07 16.39
C GLN A 110 -7.08 1.22 15.40
N LEU A 111 -6.70 0.92 14.17
CA LEU A 111 -6.45 1.90 13.11
C LEU A 111 -7.44 1.75 11.95
N PHE A 112 -8.09 2.84 11.59
CA PHE A 112 -8.81 3.00 10.32
C PHE A 112 -8.06 4.00 9.45
N LEU A 113 -7.73 3.58 8.23
CA LEU A 113 -7.00 4.38 7.26
C LEU A 113 -7.82 4.49 5.97
N ILE A 114 -8.03 5.72 5.51
CA ILE A 114 -8.54 6.03 4.18
C ILE A 114 -7.35 6.58 3.38
N THR A 115 -7.12 6.01 2.20
CA THR A 115 -5.97 6.36 1.36
C THR A 115 -6.29 6.18 -0.12
N HIS A 116 -5.74 7.08 -0.94
CA HIS A 116 -5.70 6.94 -2.40
C HIS A 116 -4.29 6.58 -2.89
N SER A 117 -3.36 6.33 -1.97
CA SER A 117 -1.98 6.04 -2.32
C SER A 117 -1.69 4.54 -2.34
N PRO A 118 -1.17 4.01 -3.45
CA PRO A 118 -0.68 2.63 -3.47
C PRO A 118 0.47 2.45 -2.48
N TYR A 119 1.23 3.52 -2.15
CA TYR A 119 2.36 3.43 -1.22
C TYR A 119 1.94 3.11 0.21
N MET A 120 0.74 3.53 0.61
CA MET A 120 0.16 3.23 1.92
C MET A 120 -0.30 1.77 2.04
N LEU A 121 -0.59 1.11 0.91
CA LEU A 121 -1.00 -0.29 0.87
C LEU A 121 0.19 -1.25 0.83
N ARG A 122 1.44 -0.74 0.74
CA ARG A 122 2.64 -1.59 0.65
C ARG A 122 2.86 -2.46 1.88
N SER A 123 2.46 -1.98 3.06
CA SER A 123 2.57 -2.72 4.31
C SER A 123 1.31 -3.53 4.64
N TYR A 124 0.35 -3.65 3.71
CA TYR A 124 -0.84 -4.49 3.88
C TYR A 124 -0.46 -5.96 4.07
N ARG A 125 -1.14 -6.63 5.01
CA ARG A 125 -1.01 -8.05 5.31
C ARG A 125 -2.39 -8.65 5.52
N PRO A 126 -2.84 -9.60 4.69
CA PRO A 126 -4.20 -10.15 4.77
C PRO A 126 -4.45 -10.93 6.08
N GLU A 127 -3.40 -11.38 6.78
CA GLU A 127 -3.55 -12.13 8.03
C GLU A 127 -4.04 -11.27 9.21
N GLY A 128 -3.81 -9.96 9.17
CA GLY A 128 -4.11 -9.05 10.28
C GLY A 128 -4.79 -7.75 9.88
N HIS A 129 -4.82 -7.41 8.59
CA HIS A 129 -5.41 -6.17 8.09
C HIS A 129 -6.62 -6.50 7.23
N ARG A 130 -7.58 -5.56 7.19
CA ARG A 130 -8.72 -5.63 6.28
C ARG A 130 -8.66 -4.49 5.28
N LEU A 131 -8.86 -4.79 4.00
CA LEU A 131 -8.85 -3.81 2.93
C LEU A 131 -10.22 -3.76 2.24
N LEU A 132 -10.83 -2.58 2.27
CA LEU A 132 -12.08 -2.30 1.60
C LEU A 132 -11.83 -1.37 0.41
N VAL A 133 -12.12 -1.84 -0.80
CA VAL A 133 -12.00 -1.04 -2.02
C VAL A 133 -13.37 -0.45 -2.36
N PHE A 134 -13.44 0.87 -2.38
CA PHE A 134 -14.63 1.62 -2.72
C PHE A 134 -14.59 1.98 -4.20
N SER A 135 -15.64 1.61 -4.94
CA SER A 135 -15.82 1.99 -6.34
C SER A 135 -17.23 2.51 -6.57
N ARG A 136 -17.45 3.14 -7.73
CA ARG A 136 -18.79 3.59 -8.14
C ARG A 136 -19.18 2.89 -9.43
N GLY A 137 -20.21 2.04 -9.37
CA GLY A 137 -20.78 1.37 -10.53
C GLY A 137 -22.26 1.70 -10.67
N ASP A 138 -22.73 1.97 -11.90
CA ASP A 138 -24.13 2.25 -12.23
C ASP A 138 -24.81 3.30 -11.32
N GLY A 139 -24.04 4.31 -10.91
CA GLY A 139 -24.51 5.41 -10.06
C GLY A 139 -24.49 5.14 -8.55
N ALA A 140 -24.26 3.91 -8.09
CA ALA A 140 -24.23 3.51 -6.67
C ALA A 140 -22.81 3.16 -6.18
N PRO A 141 -22.49 3.41 -4.89
CA PRO A 141 -21.24 2.94 -4.29
C PRO A 141 -21.24 1.40 -4.20
N LYS A 142 -20.14 0.79 -4.64
CA LYS A 142 -19.85 -0.64 -4.49
C LYS A 142 -18.64 -0.78 -3.56
N ILE A 143 -18.72 -1.73 -2.62
CA ILE A 143 -17.63 -2.05 -1.69
C ILE A 143 -17.19 -3.47 -2.00
N HIS A 144 -15.91 -3.64 -2.28
CA HIS A 144 -15.28 -4.94 -2.48
C HIS A 144 -14.34 -5.20 -1.30
N ASP A 145 -14.53 -6.33 -0.62
CA ASP A 145 -13.56 -6.82 0.37
C ASP A 145 -12.39 -7.46 -0.40
N SER A 146 -11.20 -6.90 -0.27
CA SER A 146 -10.05 -7.35 -1.06
C SER A 146 -9.33 -8.49 -0.35
N ASN A 147 -9.97 -9.66 -0.37
CA ASN A 147 -9.30 -10.94 -0.08
C ASN A 147 -8.39 -11.37 -1.25
N ASP A 148 -8.45 -10.66 -2.37
CA ASP A 148 -7.73 -10.96 -3.61
C ASP A 148 -6.31 -10.35 -3.65
N LEU A 149 -5.91 -9.57 -2.63
CA LEU A 149 -4.59 -8.95 -2.52
C LEU A 149 -3.61 -9.80 -1.68
N GLY A 150 -2.41 -10.02 -2.21
CA GLY A 150 -1.36 -10.84 -1.62
C GLY A 150 -1.37 -12.29 -2.09
N VAL A 151 -2.22 -12.63 -3.07
CA VAL A 151 -2.48 -14.02 -3.46
C VAL A 151 -1.41 -14.54 -4.43
N LEU A 152 -0.70 -13.68 -5.16
CA LEU A 152 0.38 -14.12 -6.07
C LEU A 152 1.69 -14.44 -5.35
N SER A 153 2.02 -13.71 -4.27
CA SER A 153 3.36 -13.69 -3.68
C SER A 153 3.41 -14.13 -2.21
N GLY A 154 2.60 -15.13 -1.84
CA GLY A 154 2.69 -15.75 -0.50
C GLY A 154 2.36 -14.80 0.66
N GLY A 155 1.33 -13.97 0.50
CA GLY A 155 0.78 -13.11 1.56
C GLY A 155 1.19 -11.63 1.50
N TYR A 156 2.15 -11.25 0.65
CA TYR A 156 2.53 -9.85 0.46
C TYR A 156 2.11 -9.36 -0.92
N PRO A 157 1.25 -8.34 -1.03
CA PRO A 157 0.81 -7.87 -2.34
C PRO A 157 1.95 -7.18 -3.09
N SER A 158 2.06 -7.45 -4.38
CA SER A 158 3.00 -6.76 -5.25
C SER A 158 2.49 -5.34 -5.59
N TRP A 159 3.35 -4.51 -6.20
CA TRP A 159 2.92 -3.21 -6.71
C TRP A 159 1.89 -3.34 -7.82
N GLY A 160 2.09 -4.31 -8.72
CA GLY A 160 1.16 -4.60 -9.80
C GLY A 160 -0.21 -5.01 -9.25
N GLU A 161 -0.22 -5.88 -8.23
CA GLU A 161 -1.42 -6.36 -7.57
C GLU A 161 -2.17 -5.22 -6.88
N ILE A 162 -1.48 -4.40 -6.07
CA ILE A 162 -2.07 -3.22 -5.42
C ILE A 162 -2.69 -2.30 -6.46
N THR A 163 -1.92 -1.98 -7.51
CA THR A 163 -2.33 -1.03 -8.55
C THR A 163 -3.56 -1.53 -9.31
N TYR A 164 -3.59 -2.82 -9.64
CA TYR A 164 -4.71 -3.42 -10.35
C TYR A 164 -5.96 -3.56 -9.48
N PHE A 165 -5.86 -4.20 -8.30
CA PHE A 165 -7.04 -4.50 -7.49
C PHE A 165 -7.61 -3.28 -6.75
N ALA A 166 -6.76 -2.34 -6.34
CA ALA A 166 -7.25 -1.14 -5.65
C ALA A 166 -7.67 -0.03 -6.62
N PHE A 167 -7.04 0.09 -7.79
CA PHE A 167 -7.26 1.23 -8.70
C PHE A 167 -7.78 0.83 -10.09
N GLY A 168 -7.86 -0.45 -10.41
CA GLY A 168 -8.30 -0.93 -11.73
C GLY A 168 -7.33 -0.62 -12.86
N ILE A 169 -6.06 -0.36 -12.55
CA ILE A 169 -5.04 0.04 -13.52
C ILE A 169 -4.19 -1.19 -13.88
N PRO A 170 -4.31 -1.73 -15.11
CA PRO A 170 -3.42 -2.79 -15.58
C PRO A 170 -2.01 -2.23 -15.80
N SER A 171 -0.99 -3.03 -15.46
CA SER A 171 0.41 -2.66 -15.67
C SER A 171 1.21 -3.82 -16.28
N PRO A 172 2.26 -3.52 -17.06
CA PRO A 172 3.16 -4.54 -17.60
C PRO A 172 3.76 -5.44 -16.51
N GLU A 173 4.11 -4.86 -15.36
CA GLU A 173 4.70 -5.58 -14.23
C GLU A 173 3.71 -6.59 -13.65
N PHE A 174 2.44 -6.19 -13.48
CA PHE A 174 1.42 -7.11 -13.00
C PHE A 174 1.13 -8.23 -13.99
N HIS A 175 1.11 -7.90 -15.29
CA HIS A 175 0.94 -8.89 -16.36
C HIS A 175 2.06 -9.93 -16.34
N ASP A 176 3.32 -9.49 -16.22
CA ASP A 176 4.48 -10.37 -16.12
C ASP A 176 4.45 -11.25 -14.86
N GLU A 177 4.00 -10.71 -13.71
CA GLU A 177 3.81 -11.48 -12.48
C GLU A 177 2.74 -12.57 -12.63
N LEU A 178 1.58 -12.22 -13.22
CA LEU A 178 0.51 -13.18 -13.51
C LEU A 178 0.98 -14.26 -14.49
N TRP A 179 1.68 -13.86 -15.55
CA TRP A 179 2.27 -14.78 -16.50
C TRP A 179 3.24 -15.73 -15.81
N GLY A 180 4.14 -15.21 -14.99
CA GLY A 180 5.13 -16.00 -14.26
C GLY A 180 4.51 -17.05 -13.34
N GLU A 181 3.48 -16.65 -12.59
CA GLU A 181 2.78 -17.57 -11.67
C GLU A 181 1.94 -18.61 -12.41
N ALA A 182 1.19 -18.21 -13.45
CA ALA A 182 0.44 -19.15 -14.29
C ALA A 182 1.36 -20.13 -15.02
N TYR A 183 2.50 -19.64 -15.54
CA TYR A 183 3.54 -20.44 -16.16
C TYR A 183 4.11 -21.49 -15.19
N ARG A 184 4.38 -21.09 -13.95
CA ARG A 184 4.89 -21.96 -12.88
C ARG A 184 3.87 -23.05 -12.54
N LEU A 185 2.61 -22.68 -12.31
CA LEU A 185 1.52 -23.61 -11.98
C LEU A 185 1.22 -24.58 -13.13
N ALA A 186 1.31 -24.13 -14.38
CA ALA A 186 1.14 -24.99 -15.55
C ALA A 186 2.32 -25.96 -15.78
N GLY A 187 3.42 -25.86 -15.02
CA GLY A 187 4.58 -26.74 -15.13
C GLY A 187 5.30 -26.65 -16.49
N CYS A 188 5.18 -25.52 -17.19
CA CYS A 188 5.73 -25.35 -18.52
C CYS A 188 7.26 -25.13 -18.48
N ARG A 189 7.95 -25.54 -19.54
CA ARG A 189 9.44 -25.45 -19.65
C ARG A 189 9.94 -24.35 -20.57
N SER A 190 9.04 -23.70 -21.32
CA SER A 190 9.37 -22.54 -22.14
C SER A 190 8.14 -21.70 -22.42
N ALA A 191 8.33 -20.41 -22.69
CA ALA A 191 7.24 -19.49 -23.04
C ALA A 191 6.43 -20.01 -24.25
N LYS A 192 7.08 -20.64 -25.25
CA LYS A 192 6.39 -21.26 -26.39
C LYS A 192 5.49 -22.42 -25.99
N LYS A 193 5.97 -23.28 -25.06
CA LYS A 193 5.17 -24.39 -24.54
C LYS A 193 3.98 -23.87 -23.75
N PHE A 194 4.15 -22.79 -22.99
CA PHE A 194 3.05 -22.18 -22.28
C PHE A 194 2.03 -21.53 -23.22
N ASP A 195 2.45 -20.84 -24.29
CA ASP A 195 1.53 -20.37 -25.34
C ASP A 195 0.76 -21.52 -26.01
N SER A 196 1.39 -22.69 -26.20
CA SER A 196 0.69 -23.88 -26.69
C SER A 196 -0.33 -24.39 -25.66
N PHE A 197 0.05 -24.45 -24.38
CA PHE A 197 -0.86 -24.82 -23.29
C PHE A 197 -2.07 -23.88 -23.20
N LEU A 198 -1.87 -22.57 -23.35
CA LEU A 198 -2.94 -21.58 -23.36
C LEU A 198 -3.94 -21.81 -24.52
N LYS A 199 -3.46 -22.22 -25.69
CA LYS A 199 -4.30 -22.57 -26.85
C LYS A 199 -5.05 -23.89 -26.62
N ASP A 200 -4.37 -24.90 -26.12
CA ASP A 200 -4.89 -26.26 -26.06
C ASP A 200 -5.80 -26.49 -24.85
N ALA A 201 -5.34 -26.08 -23.66
CA ALA A 201 -6.03 -26.34 -22.38
C ALA A 201 -7.02 -25.24 -21.98
N HIS A 202 -6.79 -23.99 -22.41
CA HIS A 202 -7.67 -22.86 -22.13
C HIS A 202 -8.40 -22.33 -23.38
N HIS A 203 -8.23 -22.98 -24.53
CA HIS A 203 -8.91 -22.66 -25.80
C HIS A 203 -8.74 -21.21 -26.24
N LEU A 204 -7.61 -20.57 -25.89
CA LEU A 204 -7.35 -19.18 -26.26
C LEU A 204 -6.99 -19.06 -27.74
N PRO A 205 -7.68 -18.19 -28.51
CA PRO A 205 -7.43 -18.07 -29.93
C PRO A 205 -6.09 -17.35 -30.21
N PRO A 206 -5.33 -17.78 -31.23
CA PRO A 206 -4.08 -17.14 -31.63
C PRO A 206 -4.35 -15.89 -32.49
N ILE A 207 -4.77 -14.79 -31.85
CA ILE A 207 -5.23 -13.56 -32.52
C ILE A 207 -4.13 -12.56 -32.89
N LYS A 208 -2.87 -12.79 -32.48
CA LYS A 208 -1.73 -11.90 -32.79
C LYS A 208 -0.67 -12.62 -33.61
N GLU A 209 0.12 -11.87 -34.36
CA GLU A 209 1.31 -12.37 -35.05
C GLU A 209 2.58 -11.83 -34.39
N TRP A 210 3.50 -12.72 -34.00
CA TRP A 210 4.81 -12.35 -33.46
C TRP A 210 5.94 -12.66 -34.43
N ARG A 211 6.83 -11.70 -34.67
CA ARG A 211 8.03 -11.80 -35.49
C ARG A 211 9.27 -11.63 -34.61
N ARG A 212 10.26 -12.52 -34.76
CA ARG A 212 11.54 -12.44 -34.04
C ARG A 212 12.56 -11.68 -34.88
N ASP A 213 13.40 -10.90 -34.22
CA ASP A 213 14.45 -10.08 -34.84
C ASP A 213 15.70 -10.91 -35.23
N ASP A 214 15.82 -12.16 -34.76
CA ASP A 214 17.04 -12.97 -34.86
C ASP A 214 17.20 -13.76 -36.17
N ILE A 215 16.26 -13.68 -37.13
CA ILE A 215 16.29 -14.50 -38.35
C ILE A 215 16.17 -13.64 -39.61
N GLN A 216 17.10 -13.87 -40.55
CA GLN A 216 17.17 -13.34 -41.92
C GLN A 216 15.94 -13.65 -42.81
N ALA A 217 14.88 -14.21 -42.22
CA ALA A 217 13.52 -14.31 -42.72
C ALA A 217 12.56 -14.29 -41.51
N CYS A 218 12.05 -13.11 -41.14
CA CYS A 218 11.09 -12.90 -40.06
C CYS A 218 9.75 -13.60 -40.34
N LYS A 219 9.68 -14.92 -40.14
CA LYS A 219 8.45 -15.68 -40.30
C LYS A 219 7.49 -15.32 -39.14
N PRO A 220 6.29 -14.81 -39.43
CA PRO A 220 5.30 -14.54 -38.40
C PRO A 220 4.81 -15.84 -37.78
N GLN A 221 4.64 -15.84 -36.47
CA GLN A 221 4.02 -16.93 -35.71
C GLN A 221 2.70 -16.44 -35.11
N CYS A 222 1.60 -17.16 -35.35
CA CYS A 222 0.33 -16.88 -34.69
C CYS A 222 0.37 -17.29 -33.22
N VAL A 223 0.12 -16.33 -32.33
CA VAL A 223 0.30 -16.46 -30.88
C VAL A 223 -0.91 -15.91 -30.13
N THR A 224 -1.09 -16.37 -28.89
CA THR A 224 -2.11 -15.82 -28.00
C THR A 224 -1.77 -14.38 -27.60
N LEU A 225 -2.78 -13.61 -27.19
CA LEU A 225 -2.58 -12.24 -26.73
C LEU A 225 -1.64 -12.16 -25.51
N PRO A 226 -1.78 -13.00 -24.45
CA PRO A 226 -0.81 -13.03 -23.35
C PRO A 226 0.64 -13.26 -23.78
N TYR A 227 0.88 -14.17 -24.72
CA TYR A 227 2.23 -14.41 -25.22
C TYR A 227 2.78 -13.21 -26.00
N TYR A 228 1.95 -12.56 -26.81
CA TYR A 228 2.32 -11.36 -27.55
C TYR A 228 2.77 -10.25 -26.60
N ILE A 229 1.93 -9.91 -25.61
CA ILE A 229 2.20 -8.83 -24.65
C ILE A 229 3.44 -9.12 -23.83
N ARG A 230 3.55 -10.33 -23.27
CA ARG A 230 4.76 -10.75 -22.53
C ARG A 230 6.00 -10.58 -23.39
N ASN A 231 5.98 -11.03 -24.64
CA ASN A 231 7.17 -10.89 -25.49
C ASN A 231 7.48 -9.44 -25.85
N SER A 232 6.46 -8.59 -26.05
CA SER A 232 6.66 -7.16 -26.24
C SER A 232 7.28 -6.48 -25.01
N ILE A 233 6.89 -6.87 -23.80
CA ILE A 233 7.45 -6.35 -22.54
C ILE A 233 8.92 -6.77 -22.39
N HIS A 234 9.22 -8.05 -22.65
CA HIS A 234 10.55 -8.61 -22.47
C HIS A 234 11.54 -8.28 -23.61
N HIS A 235 11.05 -7.91 -24.80
CA HIS A 235 11.85 -7.57 -25.97
C HIS A 235 11.48 -6.19 -26.52
N PRO A 236 11.62 -5.11 -25.74
CA PRO A 236 11.30 -3.75 -26.19
C PRO A 236 12.20 -3.27 -27.34
N GLU A 237 13.37 -3.89 -27.53
CA GLU A 237 14.28 -3.65 -28.64
C GLU A 237 13.73 -4.13 -29.99
N ASN A 238 12.79 -5.07 -29.99
CA ASN A 238 12.29 -5.71 -31.20
C ASN A 238 11.32 -4.80 -31.96
N SER A 239 11.84 -4.17 -33.01
CA SER A 239 11.09 -3.25 -33.88
C SER A 239 10.24 -3.94 -34.97
N CYS A 240 10.26 -5.28 -35.06
CA CYS A 240 9.52 -6.02 -36.07
C CYS A 240 8.01 -6.18 -35.77
N ASN A 241 7.54 -5.74 -34.61
CA ASN A 241 6.16 -5.90 -34.16
C ASN A 241 5.59 -4.55 -33.71
N ALA A 242 4.29 -4.35 -33.89
CA ALA A 242 3.62 -3.18 -33.36
C ALA A 242 3.61 -3.23 -31.81
N PRO A 243 3.73 -2.10 -31.10
CA PRO A 243 3.43 -2.06 -29.67
C PRO A 243 2.02 -2.56 -29.40
N TYR A 244 1.79 -3.18 -28.23
CA TYR A 244 0.44 -3.52 -27.78
C TYR A 244 -0.30 -2.27 -27.29
N GLU A 245 -1.62 -2.31 -27.34
CA GLU A 245 -2.47 -1.23 -26.82
C GLU A 245 -2.82 -1.44 -25.33
N GLN A 246 -3.25 -0.37 -24.64
CA GLN A 246 -3.63 -0.47 -23.23
C GLN A 246 -4.87 -1.36 -23.01
N ASP A 247 -5.82 -1.34 -23.94
CA ASP A 247 -6.99 -2.23 -23.90
C ASP A 247 -6.59 -3.69 -24.11
N GLU A 248 -5.58 -3.95 -24.95
CA GLU A 248 -5.01 -5.29 -25.12
C GLU A 248 -4.35 -5.78 -23.83
N LEU A 249 -3.59 -4.91 -23.14
CA LEU A 249 -2.99 -5.22 -21.85
C LEU A 249 -4.08 -5.58 -20.82
N LYS A 250 -5.12 -4.78 -20.73
CA LYS A 250 -6.27 -5.03 -19.83
C LYS A 250 -6.90 -6.39 -20.09
N VAL A 251 -7.29 -6.66 -21.35
CA VAL A 251 -7.92 -7.93 -21.75
C VAL A 251 -6.98 -9.11 -21.45
N SER A 252 -5.70 -8.95 -21.72
CA SER A 252 -4.71 -9.99 -21.45
C SER A 252 -4.50 -10.28 -19.97
N THR A 253 -4.50 -9.24 -19.13
CA THR A 253 -4.46 -9.36 -17.67
C THR A 253 -5.68 -10.10 -17.14
N GLU A 254 -6.88 -9.77 -17.63
CA GLU A 254 -8.13 -10.47 -17.28
C GLU A 254 -8.08 -11.96 -17.67
N ILE A 255 -7.61 -12.26 -18.88
CA ILE A 255 -7.40 -13.65 -19.34
C ILE A 255 -6.44 -14.40 -18.40
N LEU A 256 -5.31 -13.81 -18.03
CA LEU A 256 -4.33 -14.48 -17.16
C LEU A 256 -4.89 -14.71 -15.75
N LEU A 257 -5.71 -13.80 -15.22
CA LEU A 257 -6.41 -14.00 -13.95
C LEU A 257 -7.35 -15.21 -14.01
N GLU A 258 -8.12 -15.37 -15.08
CA GLU A 258 -9.01 -16.52 -15.29
C GLU A 258 -8.24 -17.85 -15.40
N VAL A 259 -7.13 -17.84 -16.14
CA VAL A 259 -6.21 -18.98 -16.27
C VAL A 259 -5.68 -19.39 -14.90
N LEU A 260 -5.19 -18.42 -14.12
CA LEU A 260 -4.64 -18.61 -12.79
C LEU A 260 -5.67 -19.19 -11.81
N GLN A 261 -6.89 -18.66 -11.82
CA GLN A 261 -8.00 -19.18 -11.00
C GLN A 261 -8.31 -20.65 -11.34
N THR A 262 -8.29 -21.01 -12.63
CA THR A 262 -8.54 -22.39 -13.09
C THR A 262 -7.42 -23.33 -12.66
N LEU A 263 -6.16 -22.91 -12.77
CA LEU A 263 -5.00 -23.69 -12.34
C LEU A 263 -5.03 -23.97 -10.84
N ARG A 264 -5.34 -22.96 -10.02
CA ARG A 264 -5.43 -23.09 -8.54
C ARG A 264 -6.55 -24.03 -8.09
N LYS A 265 -7.70 -24.03 -8.79
CA LYS A 265 -8.81 -24.97 -8.53
C LYS A 265 -8.39 -26.40 -8.84
N THR A 266 -7.62 -26.60 -9.91
CA THR A 266 -7.12 -27.93 -10.28
C THR A 266 -6.11 -28.45 -9.24
N ASP A 267 -5.17 -27.59 -8.81
CA ASP A 267 -4.11 -27.94 -7.86
C ASP A 267 -4.69 -28.34 -6.48
N SER A 268 -5.66 -27.57 -5.98
CA SER A 268 -6.38 -27.88 -4.74
C SER A 268 -7.21 -29.18 -4.81
N ALA A 269 -7.75 -29.52 -5.98
CA ALA A 269 -8.45 -30.79 -6.18
C ALA A 269 -7.49 -31.99 -6.22
N SER A 270 -6.28 -31.84 -6.78
CA SER A 270 -5.24 -32.88 -6.79
C SER A 270 -4.61 -33.11 -5.40
N GLY A 271 -4.55 -32.10 -4.53
CA GLY A 271 -4.03 -32.23 -3.17
C GLY A 271 -4.90 -33.07 -2.22
N VAL A 272 -6.20 -33.20 -2.49
CA VAL A 272 -7.13 -34.01 -1.66
C VAL A 272 -7.04 -35.51 -1.95
N ALA A 273 -6.51 -35.90 -3.12
CA ALA A 273 -6.42 -37.31 -3.53
C ALA A 273 -5.25 -38.09 -2.90
N VAL A 274 -4.34 -37.43 -2.17
CA VAL A 274 -3.12 -38.06 -1.61
C VAL A 274 -3.28 -38.50 -0.14
N ASN A 275 -4.40 -38.16 0.52
CA ASN A 275 -4.69 -38.57 1.90
C ASN A 275 -5.92 -39.49 2.01
N LYS A 276 -5.85 -40.68 1.40
CA LYS A 276 -6.67 -41.83 1.76
C LYS A 276 -5.84 -43.11 1.78
#